data_AF-A0A2N0QYQ8-F1
#
_entry.id   AF-A0A2N0QYQ8-F1
#
_cell.length_a   1.000
_cell.length_b   1.000
_cell.length_c   1.000
_cell.angle_alpha   90.00
_cell.angle_beta   90.00
_cell.angle_gamma   90.00
#
_symmetry.space_group_name_H-M   'P 1'
#
loop_
_entity.id
_entity.type
_entity.pdbx_description
1 polymer ?
#
loop_
_entity_poly.entity_id
_entity_poly.type
_entity_poly.pdbx_seq_one_letter_code
_entity_poly.pdbx_strand_id
1 'polypeptide(L)'
;FTLHAHILSISGDIPALSKVMYTTGHNSYKACRFCSIRGIYCQGNRHVYFPLKPPMNMSGCQYNSENLPLRTHEDYIRDVTVVKNASGTSRKREIQDQGVNGRSILFELNSIRFPVSFPVDIMHGLFENVAPAMLRHWSGIFFKDDQDFDSNYIIPNKDWTEIGKTMEKNRKNMPFDFGRPPINIQQHSTGFKAEDWMNWVVLYSLPLL
;
A
#
# COMPACT_ATOMS: atom_id res chain seq x y z
N PHE A 1 -39.26 0.09 18.02
CA PHE A 1 -38.33 0.14 16.87
C PHE A 1 -37.16 -0.80 17.19
N THR A 2 -36.77 -1.64 16.24
CA THR A 2 -35.62 -2.55 16.38
C THR A 2 -34.51 -2.05 15.47
N LEU A 3 -33.41 -1.58 16.04
CA LEU A 3 -32.22 -1.15 15.31
C LEU A 3 -31.32 -2.36 15.06
N HIS A 4 -31.01 -2.63 13.80
CA HIS A 4 -29.99 -3.61 13.42
C HIS A 4 -28.74 -2.88 12.94
N ALA A 5 -27.58 -3.23 13.50
CA ALA A 5 -26.28 -2.72 13.06
C ALA A 5 -25.55 -3.82 12.29
N HIS A 6 -25.03 -3.48 11.11
CA HIS A 6 -24.28 -4.39 10.25
C HIS A 6 -22.89 -3.83 9.95
N ILE A 7 -21.87 -4.69 10.02
CA ILE A 7 -20.52 -4.32 9.61
C ILE A 7 -20.46 -4.40 8.08
N LEU A 8 -20.16 -3.30 7.41
CA LEU A 8 -20.10 -3.21 5.94
C LEU A 8 -18.68 -3.26 5.38
N SER A 9 -17.73 -2.69 6.13
CA SER A 9 -16.34 -2.53 5.70
C SER A 9 -15.40 -2.49 6.91
N ILE A 10 -14.19 -3.00 6.72
CA ILE A 10 -13.11 -3.01 7.70
C ILE A 10 -11.83 -2.53 7.01
N SER A 11 -11.31 -1.38 7.44
CA SER A 11 -10.05 -0.81 6.97
C SER A 11 -8.97 -0.91 8.05
N GLY A 12 -7.72 -0.79 7.62
CA GLY A 12 -6.55 -0.77 8.49
C GLY A 12 -5.27 -0.90 7.68
N ASP A 13 -4.14 -0.78 8.37
CA ASP A 13 -2.84 -1.01 7.75
C ASP A 13 -2.74 -2.44 7.18
N ILE A 14 -1.83 -2.63 6.22
CA ILE A 14 -1.65 -3.93 5.55
C ILE A 14 -1.38 -5.06 6.56
N PRO A 15 -0.55 -4.87 7.60
CA PRO A 15 -0.36 -5.88 8.65
C PRO A 15 -1.64 -6.28 9.40
N ALA A 16 -2.47 -5.32 9.85
CA ALA A 16 -3.71 -5.63 10.54
C ALA A 16 -4.69 -6.35 9.61
N LEU A 17 -4.88 -5.83 8.40
CA LEU A 17 -5.79 -6.46 7.43
C LEU A 17 -5.33 -7.86 7.03
N SER A 18 -4.02 -8.11 6.95
CA SER A 18 -3.50 -9.45 6.66
C SER A 18 -3.89 -10.46 7.75
N LYS A 19 -3.87 -10.03 9.03
CA LYS A 19 -4.32 -10.87 10.15
C LYS A 19 -5.84 -11.07 10.15
N VAL A 20 -6.60 -9.99 9.99
CA VAL A 20 -8.07 -10.03 9.96
C VAL A 20 -8.60 -10.90 8.83
N MET A 21 -7.97 -10.81 7.65
CA MET A 21 -8.36 -11.57 6.46
C MET A 21 -7.68 -12.95 6.35
N TYR A 22 -6.76 -13.28 7.26
CA TYR A 22 -5.93 -14.49 7.17
C TYR A 22 -5.17 -14.60 5.84
N THR A 23 -4.63 -13.49 5.33
CA THR A 23 -3.71 -13.51 4.19
C THR A 23 -2.25 -13.64 4.65
N THR A 24 -1.39 -14.08 3.75
CA THR A 24 0.03 -14.39 4.03
C THR A 24 0.93 -13.15 4.12
N GLY A 25 0.40 -11.94 3.93
CA GLY A 25 1.13 -10.67 4.06
C GLY A 25 1.97 -10.30 2.82
N HIS A 26 2.60 -9.11 2.90
CA HIS A 26 3.23 -8.41 1.77
C HIS A 26 4.42 -9.13 1.12
N ASN A 27 5.19 -9.94 1.87
CA ASN A 27 6.36 -10.64 1.37
C ASN A 27 6.06 -12.10 0.94
N SER A 28 4.82 -12.40 0.57
CA SER A 28 4.40 -13.71 0.10
C SER A 28 4.28 -13.74 -1.43
N TYR A 29 4.34 -14.91 -2.05
CA TYR A 29 4.16 -15.03 -3.51
C TYR A 29 2.76 -14.63 -3.99
N LYS A 30 1.78 -14.55 -3.09
CA LYS A 30 0.38 -14.18 -3.37
C LYS A 30 -0.11 -13.19 -2.30
N ALA A 31 0.51 -12.02 -2.25
CA ALA A 31 0.24 -11.04 -1.20
C ALA A 31 -0.97 -10.13 -1.47
N CYS A 32 -1.32 -9.92 -2.74
CA CYS A 32 -2.39 -8.99 -3.09
C CYS A 32 -3.75 -9.52 -2.60
N ARG A 33 -4.52 -8.63 -1.98
CA ARG A 33 -5.88 -8.93 -1.53
C ARG A 33 -6.86 -8.93 -2.70
N PHE A 34 -6.61 -8.10 -3.71
CA PHE A 34 -7.56 -7.82 -4.78
C PHE A 34 -7.33 -8.67 -6.03
N CYS A 35 -6.12 -9.17 -6.26
CA CYS A 35 -5.79 -9.96 -7.45
C CYS A 35 -4.91 -11.16 -7.10
N SER A 36 -4.83 -12.11 -8.02
CA SER A 36 -4.02 -13.32 -7.89
C SER A 36 -2.70 -13.23 -8.65
N ILE A 37 -2.15 -12.03 -8.84
CA ILE A 37 -0.80 -11.87 -9.40
C ILE A 37 0.19 -12.62 -8.50
N ARG A 38 1.01 -13.47 -9.12
CA ARG A 38 2.10 -14.16 -8.43
C ARG A 38 3.35 -13.28 -8.44
N GLY A 39 3.90 -13.04 -7.27
CA GLY A 39 5.15 -12.31 -7.11
C GLY A 39 6.38 -13.15 -7.50
N ILE A 40 7.50 -12.47 -7.68
CA ILE A 40 8.81 -13.03 -7.99
C ILE A 40 9.76 -12.65 -6.86
N TYR A 41 10.46 -13.63 -6.30
CA TYR A 41 11.41 -13.41 -5.23
C TYR A 41 12.73 -12.85 -5.78
N CYS A 42 13.11 -11.66 -5.33
CA CYS A 42 14.42 -11.08 -5.60
C CYS A 42 15.40 -11.47 -4.50
N GLN A 43 16.45 -12.20 -4.87
CA GLN A 43 17.48 -12.62 -3.91
C GLN A 43 18.27 -11.44 -3.34
N GLY A 44 18.59 -10.43 -4.16
CA GLY A 44 19.38 -9.26 -3.73
C GLY A 44 18.70 -8.46 -2.61
N ASN A 45 17.40 -8.21 -2.76
CA ASN A 45 16.62 -7.42 -1.80
C ASN A 45 15.89 -8.26 -0.74
N ARG A 46 15.99 -9.60 -0.83
CA ARG A 46 15.27 -10.56 0.04
C ARG A 46 13.77 -10.26 0.13
N HIS A 47 13.19 -9.87 -0.99
CA HIS A 47 11.82 -9.36 -1.06
C HIS A 47 11.09 -9.91 -2.29
N VAL A 48 9.79 -10.15 -2.17
CA VAL A 48 8.91 -10.56 -3.27
C VAL A 48 8.34 -9.32 -3.96
N TYR A 49 8.53 -9.21 -5.27
CA TYR A 49 7.99 -8.13 -6.10
C TYR A 49 6.86 -8.64 -6.98
N PHE A 50 5.94 -7.77 -7.39
CA PHE A 50 4.75 -8.13 -8.19
C PHE A 50 4.77 -7.45 -9.55
N PRO A 51 5.71 -7.79 -10.45
CA PRO A 51 5.79 -7.13 -11.74
C PRO A 51 4.71 -7.66 -12.69
N LEU A 52 4.24 -6.80 -13.59
CA LEU A 52 3.33 -7.22 -14.68
C LEU A 52 4.05 -8.08 -15.73
N LYS A 53 5.36 -7.88 -15.90
CA LYS A 53 6.23 -8.67 -16.77
C LYS A 53 7.43 -9.13 -15.96
N PRO A 54 7.81 -10.42 -16.00
CA PRO A 54 9.01 -10.89 -15.33
C PRO A 54 10.25 -10.10 -15.76
N PRO A 55 11.20 -9.82 -14.86
CA PRO A 55 12.50 -9.28 -15.23
C PRO A 55 13.22 -10.19 -16.23
N MET A 56 14.16 -9.63 -17.01
CA MET A 56 15.00 -10.41 -17.92
C MET A 56 15.63 -11.60 -17.18
N ASN A 57 15.61 -12.77 -17.81
CA ASN A 57 16.14 -14.04 -17.28
C ASN A 57 15.43 -14.60 -16.03
N MET A 58 14.23 -14.10 -15.68
CA MET A 58 13.39 -14.69 -14.64
C MET A 58 12.14 -15.33 -15.24
N SER A 59 11.78 -16.52 -14.75
CA SER A 59 10.50 -17.14 -15.08
C SER A 59 9.36 -16.48 -14.30
N GLY A 60 8.20 -16.35 -14.93
CA GLY A 60 7.02 -15.79 -14.29
C GLY A 60 5.86 -15.62 -15.27
N CYS A 61 4.73 -15.20 -14.75
CA CYS A 61 3.55 -14.90 -15.56
C CYS A 61 3.61 -13.45 -16.04
N GLN A 62 3.14 -13.23 -17.27
CA GLN A 62 2.87 -11.89 -17.79
C GLN A 62 1.39 -11.56 -17.58
N TYR A 63 1.11 -10.37 -17.06
CA TYR A 63 -0.23 -9.89 -16.77
C TYR A 63 -0.54 -8.64 -17.60
N ASN A 64 -1.78 -8.53 -18.06
CA ASN A 64 -2.30 -7.31 -18.67
C ASN A 64 -2.82 -6.37 -17.57
N SER A 65 -2.32 -5.14 -17.47
CA SER A 65 -2.77 -4.15 -16.49
C SER A 65 -4.27 -3.84 -16.57
N GLU A 66 -4.85 -3.94 -17.77
CA GLU A 66 -6.27 -3.68 -18.00
C GLU A 66 -7.17 -4.89 -17.70
N ASN A 67 -6.58 -6.08 -17.54
CA ASN A 67 -7.29 -7.32 -17.28
C ASN A 67 -6.51 -8.19 -16.29
N LEU A 68 -6.37 -7.68 -15.07
CA LEU A 68 -5.73 -8.41 -13.98
C LEU A 68 -6.63 -9.56 -13.49
N PRO A 69 -6.05 -10.67 -13.02
CA PRO A 69 -6.84 -11.76 -12.46
C PRO A 69 -7.34 -11.37 -11.06
N LEU A 70 -8.48 -10.66 -11.01
CA LEU A 70 -9.08 -10.18 -9.78
C LEU A 70 -9.65 -11.34 -8.96
N ARG A 71 -9.55 -11.24 -7.62
CA ARG A 71 -10.11 -12.21 -6.68
C ARG A 71 -11.56 -11.87 -6.37
N THR A 72 -12.42 -12.86 -6.46
CA THR A 72 -13.82 -12.80 -6.04
C THR A 72 -13.99 -13.31 -4.60
N HIS A 73 -15.19 -13.14 -4.05
CA HIS A 73 -15.51 -13.69 -2.74
C HIS A 73 -15.47 -15.23 -2.75
N GLU A 74 -15.92 -15.80 -3.85
CA GLU A 74 -15.98 -17.23 -4.11
C GLU A 74 -14.57 -17.83 -4.24
N ASP A 75 -13.64 -17.09 -4.88
CA ASP A 75 -12.22 -17.47 -4.90
C ASP A 75 -11.66 -17.57 -3.48
N TYR A 76 -11.92 -16.57 -2.63
CA TYR A 76 -11.48 -16.58 -1.24
C TYR A 76 -12.05 -17.77 -0.45
N ILE A 77 -13.33 -18.12 -0.64
CA ILE A 77 -13.93 -19.30 0.00
C ILE A 77 -13.23 -20.58 -0.46
N ARG A 78 -12.97 -20.72 -1.77
CA ARG A 78 -12.28 -21.88 -2.35
C ARG A 78 -10.87 -22.00 -1.79
N ASP A 79 -10.10 -20.93 -1.84
CA ASP A 79 -8.70 -20.86 -1.41
C ASP A 79 -8.56 -21.26 0.07
N VAL A 80 -9.44 -20.75 0.93
CA VAL A 80 -9.50 -21.10 2.35
C VAL A 80 -9.88 -22.58 2.56
N THR A 81 -10.81 -23.11 1.76
CA THR A 81 -11.23 -24.51 1.83
C THR A 81 -10.10 -25.46 1.46
N VAL A 82 -9.33 -25.13 0.40
CA VAL A 82 -8.14 -25.88 -0.01
C VAL A 82 -7.12 -25.92 1.13
N VAL A 83 -6.80 -24.76 1.72
CA VAL A 83 -5.84 -24.68 2.85
C VAL A 83 -6.34 -25.41 4.10
N LYS A 84 -7.66 -25.37 4.38
CA LYS A 84 -8.27 -26.06 5.52
C LYS A 84 -8.17 -27.58 5.40
N ASN A 85 -8.35 -28.12 4.20
CA ASN A 85 -8.34 -29.57 3.93
C ASN A 85 -6.92 -30.14 3.77
N ALA A 86 -5.92 -29.29 3.54
CA ALA A 86 -4.52 -29.69 3.45
C ALA A 86 -3.87 -29.90 4.83
N SER A 87 -2.94 -30.86 4.90
CA SER A 87 -2.23 -31.24 6.14
C SER A 87 -0.71 -31.37 5.92
N GLY A 88 0.06 -31.22 7.01
CA GLY A 88 1.51 -31.38 6.98
C GLY A 88 2.21 -30.48 5.95
N THR A 89 3.04 -31.07 5.09
CA THR A 89 3.80 -30.38 4.04
C THR A 89 2.91 -29.83 2.93
N SER A 90 1.82 -30.52 2.58
CA SER A 90 0.87 -30.05 1.57
C SER A 90 0.24 -28.71 1.96
N ARG A 91 -0.08 -28.53 3.25
CA ARG A 91 -0.65 -27.28 3.77
C ARG A 91 0.28 -26.09 3.55
N LYS A 92 1.58 -26.24 3.78
CA LYS A 92 2.55 -25.14 3.58
C LYS A 92 2.59 -24.69 2.12
N ARG A 93 2.51 -25.65 1.19
CA ARG A 93 2.45 -25.37 -0.25
C ARG A 93 1.15 -24.64 -0.62
N GLU A 94 0.01 -25.13 -0.15
CA GLU A 94 -1.28 -24.48 -0.41
C GLU A 94 -1.33 -23.06 0.16
N ILE A 95 -0.82 -22.83 1.37
CA ILE A 95 -0.74 -21.46 1.93
C ILE A 95 0.05 -20.53 1.00
N GLN A 96 1.16 -21.02 0.47
CA GLN A 96 2.02 -20.25 -0.44
C GLN A 96 1.33 -19.97 -1.79
N ASP A 97 0.62 -20.96 -2.33
CA ASP A 97 -0.01 -20.88 -3.66
C ASP A 97 -1.35 -20.15 -3.65
N GLN A 98 -2.11 -20.21 -2.55
CA GLN A 98 -3.40 -19.55 -2.37
C GLN A 98 -3.30 -18.15 -1.72
N GLY A 99 -2.19 -17.85 -1.03
CA GLY A 99 -2.01 -16.55 -0.36
C GLY A 99 -2.90 -16.33 0.87
N VAL A 100 -3.48 -17.41 1.41
CA VAL A 100 -4.29 -17.41 2.63
C VAL A 100 -3.77 -18.47 3.59
N ASN A 101 -3.79 -18.18 4.90
CA ASN A 101 -3.27 -19.07 5.94
C ASN A 101 -4.34 -19.58 6.92
N GLY A 102 -5.59 -19.16 6.75
CA GLY A 102 -6.71 -19.57 7.58
C GLY A 102 -8.04 -19.01 7.11
N ARG A 103 -9.08 -19.23 7.92
CA ARG A 103 -10.45 -18.74 7.67
C ARG A 103 -10.78 -17.64 8.66
N SER A 104 -11.11 -16.45 8.15
CA SER A 104 -11.62 -15.36 8.98
C SER A 104 -13.02 -15.68 9.52
N ILE A 105 -13.31 -15.27 10.75
CA ILE A 105 -14.67 -15.32 11.32
C ILE A 105 -15.64 -14.43 10.52
N LEU A 106 -15.12 -13.45 9.78
CA LEU A 106 -15.92 -12.51 9.01
C LEU A 106 -16.61 -13.14 7.79
N PHE A 107 -16.22 -14.36 7.38
CA PHE A 107 -16.99 -15.11 6.39
C PHE A 107 -18.39 -15.50 6.87
N GLU A 108 -18.65 -15.47 8.17
CA GLU A 108 -19.97 -15.76 8.75
C GLU A 108 -20.92 -14.55 8.66
N LEU A 109 -20.43 -13.38 8.25
CA LEU A 109 -21.22 -12.16 8.11
C LEU A 109 -21.69 -11.98 6.67
N ASN A 110 -23.00 -12.09 6.44
CA ASN A 110 -23.62 -11.88 5.11
C ASN A 110 -23.41 -10.47 4.54
N SER A 111 -23.08 -9.48 5.40
CA SER A 111 -22.80 -8.11 4.99
C SER A 111 -21.36 -7.87 4.53
N ILE A 112 -20.47 -8.87 4.67
CA ILE A 112 -19.05 -8.77 4.32
C ILE A 112 -18.76 -9.58 3.06
N ARG A 113 -18.11 -8.95 2.08
CA ARG A 113 -17.60 -9.63 0.88
C ARG A 113 -16.09 -9.45 0.78
N PHE A 114 -15.38 -10.56 0.66
CA PHE A 114 -13.94 -10.56 0.43
C PHE A 114 -13.66 -10.39 -1.08
N PRO A 115 -12.66 -9.59 -1.49
CA PRO A 115 -11.90 -8.60 -0.70
C PRO A 115 -12.57 -7.22 -0.61
N VAL A 116 -13.73 -7.01 -1.24
CA VAL A 116 -14.36 -5.69 -1.45
C VAL A 116 -14.65 -4.92 -0.14
N SER A 117 -15.06 -5.59 0.93
CA SER A 117 -15.29 -5.01 2.26
C SER A 117 -14.00 -4.66 3.00
N PHE A 118 -12.82 -4.83 2.40
CA PHE A 118 -11.52 -4.52 3.00
C PHE A 118 -10.76 -3.54 2.11
N PRO A 119 -11.18 -2.27 2.04
CA PRO A 119 -10.58 -1.30 1.15
C PRO A 119 -9.11 -1.01 1.49
N VAL A 120 -8.45 -0.28 0.61
CA VAL A 120 -7.13 0.28 0.88
C VAL A 120 -7.26 1.37 1.93
N ASP A 121 -6.42 1.33 2.95
CA ASP A 121 -6.30 2.39 3.92
C ASP A 121 -5.55 3.57 3.30
N ILE A 122 -6.27 4.64 3.00
CA ILE A 122 -5.74 5.85 2.37
C ILE A 122 -4.75 6.54 3.31
N MET A 123 -4.99 6.51 4.62
CA MET A 123 -4.15 7.19 5.61
C MET A 123 -2.73 6.62 5.59
N HIS A 124 -2.60 5.31 5.83
CA HIS A 124 -1.29 4.66 5.82
C HIS A 124 -0.76 4.54 4.38
N GLY A 125 -1.59 4.15 3.42
CA GLY A 125 -1.16 3.89 2.06
C GLY A 125 -0.68 5.14 1.34
N LEU A 126 -1.55 6.13 1.19
CA LEU A 126 -1.27 7.33 0.40
C LEU A 126 -0.44 8.35 1.19
N PHE A 127 -0.81 8.63 2.44
CA PHE A 127 -0.19 9.71 3.19
C PHE A 127 1.06 9.29 3.94
N GLU A 128 1.00 8.27 4.80
CA GLU A 128 2.17 7.92 5.63
C GLU A 128 3.26 7.12 4.88
N ASN A 129 2.92 6.47 3.76
CA ASN A 129 3.89 5.68 2.98
C ASN A 129 4.27 6.35 1.66
N VAL A 130 3.31 6.61 0.77
CA VAL A 130 3.60 7.12 -0.59
C VAL A 130 4.10 8.56 -0.55
N ALA A 131 3.45 9.47 0.19
CA ALA A 131 3.88 10.88 0.24
C ALA A 131 5.35 11.08 0.68
N PRO A 132 5.84 10.47 1.78
CA PRO A 132 7.26 10.57 2.14
C PRO A 132 8.18 9.87 1.14
N ALA A 133 7.72 8.79 0.48
CA ALA A 133 8.48 8.15 -0.59
C ALA A 133 8.67 9.09 -1.79
N MET A 134 7.61 9.81 -2.20
CA MET A 134 7.66 10.81 -3.26
C MET A 134 8.57 11.97 -2.90
N LEU A 135 8.51 12.46 -1.65
CA LEU A 135 9.46 13.48 -1.18
C LEU A 135 10.91 13.02 -1.35
N ARG A 136 11.25 11.81 -0.89
CA ARG A 136 12.59 11.24 -1.08
C ARG A 136 12.96 11.09 -2.55
N HIS A 137 12.00 10.77 -3.41
CA HIS A 137 12.21 10.60 -4.84
C HIS A 137 12.58 11.94 -5.50
N TRP A 138 11.76 12.98 -5.29
CA TRP A 138 12.03 14.33 -5.78
C TRP A 138 13.26 14.99 -5.14
N SER A 139 13.66 14.56 -3.93
CA SER A 139 14.92 15.00 -3.30
C SER A 139 16.16 14.21 -3.77
N GLY A 140 16.00 13.20 -4.64
CA GLY A 140 17.12 12.41 -5.15
C GLY A 140 17.72 11.42 -4.14
N ILE A 141 17.05 11.14 -3.03
CA ILE A 141 17.56 10.26 -1.95
C ILE A 141 16.79 8.93 -1.83
N PHE A 142 15.87 8.66 -2.77
CA PHE A 142 15.05 7.44 -2.75
C PHE A 142 15.83 6.20 -3.18
N PHE A 143 16.56 6.30 -4.30
CA PHE A 143 17.43 5.24 -4.78
C PHE A 143 18.84 5.41 -4.18
N LYS A 144 19.48 4.30 -3.81
CA LYS A 144 20.83 4.29 -3.23
C LYS A 144 21.93 3.97 -4.24
N ASP A 145 21.54 3.53 -5.44
CA ASP A 145 22.47 3.09 -6.45
C ASP A 145 22.74 4.24 -7.44
N ASP A 146 24.02 4.52 -7.70
CA ASP A 146 24.53 5.52 -8.66
C ASP A 146 24.31 5.08 -10.12
N GLN A 147 23.14 4.54 -10.46
CA GLN A 147 22.80 4.36 -11.86
C GLN A 147 22.38 5.70 -12.44
N ASP A 148 22.91 6.01 -13.62
CA ASP A 148 22.69 7.22 -14.41
C ASP A 148 21.23 7.29 -14.90
N PHE A 149 20.30 7.46 -13.96
CA PHE A 149 18.93 7.78 -14.27
C PHE A 149 18.85 9.27 -14.61
N ASP A 150 18.04 9.58 -15.61
CA ASP A 150 17.71 10.96 -15.94
C ASP A 150 17.19 11.67 -14.67
N SER A 151 18.00 12.59 -14.14
CA SER A 151 17.78 13.29 -12.87
C SER A 151 16.89 14.53 -13.02
N ASN A 152 16.21 14.67 -14.16
CA ASN A 152 15.27 15.77 -14.45
C ASN A 152 14.10 15.86 -13.45
N TYR A 153 13.80 14.80 -12.69
CA TYR A 153 12.78 14.80 -11.63
C TYR A 153 13.29 15.30 -10.27
N ILE A 154 14.61 15.52 -10.13
CA ILE A 154 15.21 15.97 -8.87
C ILE A 154 15.04 17.46 -8.73
N ILE A 155 14.34 17.87 -7.68
CA ILE A 155 14.14 19.27 -7.32
C ILE A 155 15.40 19.76 -6.58
N PRO A 156 16.07 20.83 -7.05
CA PRO A 156 17.25 21.39 -6.40
C PRO A 156 17.02 21.75 -4.93
N ASN A 157 18.05 21.59 -4.09
CA ASN A 157 17.96 21.88 -2.66
C ASN A 157 17.59 23.34 -2.37
N LYS A 158 18.02 24.28 -3.22
CA LYS A 158 17.62 25.69 -3.16
C LYS A 158 16.10 25.85 -3.22
N ASP A 159 15.44 25.11 -4.10
CA ASP A 159 14.00 25.20 -4.30
C ASP A 159 13.26 24.52 -3.13
N TRP A 160 13.78 23.40 -2.61
CA TRP A 160 13.27 22.81 -1.36
C TRP A 160 13.36 23.77 -0.17
N THR A 161 14.46 24.53 -0.07
CA THR A 161 14.64 25.55 0.96
C THR A 161 13.60 26.66 0.82
N GLU A 162 13.32 27.10 -0.41
CA GLU A 162 12.30 28.12 -0.70
C GLU A 162 10.89 27.61 -0.38
N ILE A 163 10.55 26.39 -0.79
CA ILE A 163 9.28 25.72 -0.47
C ILE A 163 9.09 25.64 1.05
N GLY A 164 10.09 25.13 1.77
CA GLY A 164 10.02 24.97 3.24
C GLY A 164 9.82 26.30 3.97
N LYS A 165 10.55 27.35 3.57
CA LYS A 165 10.38 28.71 4.12
C LYS A 165 9.02 29.32 3.78
N THR A 166 8.53 29.08 2.57
CA THR A 166 7.22 29.57 2.12
C THR A 166 6.09 28.91 2.90
N MET A 167 6.17 27.60 3.13
CA MET A 167 5.25 26.86 4.00
C MET A 167 5.21 27.46 5.40
N GLU A 168 6.38 27.64 6.02
CA GLU A 168 6.49 28.19 7.39
C GLU A 168 5.96 29.62 7.49
N LYS A 169 6.23 30.48 6.51
CA LYS A 169 5.72 31.86 6.48
C LYS A 169 4.19 31.90 6.40
N ASN A 170 3.59 30.99 5.61
CA ASN A 170 2.15 30.94 5.40
C ASN A 170 1.38 30.28 6.55
N ARG A 171 2.06 29.67 7.52
CA ARG A 171 1.49 29.08 8.74
C ARG A 171 0.43 29.96 9.41
N LYS A 172 0.69 31.26 9.54
CA LYS A 172 -0.22 32.20 10.22
C LYS A 172 -1.47 32.55 9.42
N ASN A 173 -1.46 32.26 8.12
CA ASN A 173 -2.54 32.63 7.19
C ASN A 173 -3.46 31.44 6.87
N MET A 174 -3.15 30.24 7.35
CA MET A 174 -3.97 29.05 7.10
C MET A 174 -5.24 29.10 7.96
N PRO A 175 -6.44 29.00 7.36
CA PRO A 175 -7.67 28.89 8.13
C PRO A 175 -7.69 27.61 8.96
N PHE A 176 -8.26 27.68 10.17
CA PHE A 176 -8.35 26.53 11.09
C PHE A 176 -9.14 25.35 10.52
N ASP A 177 -10.05 25.60 9.57
CA ASP A 177 -10.86 24.58 8.91
C ASP A 177 -10.02 23.56 8.11
N PHE A 178 -8.79 23.92 7.73
CA PHE A 178 -7.86 23.02 7.03
C PHE A 178 -6.97 22.21 7.98
N GLY A 179 -7.21 22.28 9.29
CA GLY A 179 -6.51 21.49 10.30
C GLY A 179 -5.12 22.03 10.64
N ARG A 180 -4.11 21.15 10.64
CA ARG A 180 -2.75 21.51 11.05
C ARG A 180 -2.09 22.52 10.11
N PRO A 181 -1.53 23.62 10.65
CA PRO A 181 -0.79 24.60 9.86
C PRO A 181 0.46 24.00 9.21
N PRO A 182 0.86 24.45 8.00
CA PRO A 182 2.08 24.00 7.36
C PRO A 182 3.30 24.35 8.21
N ILE A 183 4.24 23.42 8.24
CA ILE A 183 5.57 23.62 8.81
C ILE A 183 6.61 23.28 7.74
N ASN A 184 7.85 23.71 7.93
CA ASN A 184 8.92 23.49 6.97
C ASN A 184 9.14 21.99 6.70
N ILE A 185 8.74 21.53 5.50
CA ILE A 185 8.81 20.11 5.12
C ILE A 185 10.24 19.58 5.05
N GLN A 186 11.19 20.41 4.61
CA GLN A 186 12.58 20.00 4.49
C GLN A 186 13.20 19.71 5.87
N GLN A 187 12.81 20.47 6.90
CA GLN A 187 13.36 20.33 8.25
C GLN A 187 12.60 19.33 9.12
N HIS A 188 11.29 19.17 8.89
CA HIS A 188 10.42 18.46 9.83
C HIS A 188 9.65 17.27 9.25
N SER A 189 9.86 16.92 7.97
CA SER A 189 9.17 15.78 7.32
C SER A 189 9.26 14.46 8.07
N THR A 190 10.33 14.21 8.83
CA THR A 190 10.47 13.00 9.66
C THR A 190 9.47 12.93 10.81
N GLY A 191 8.94 14.07 11.27
CA GLY A 191 7.94 14.17 12.33
C GLY A 191 6.51 14.40 11.84
N PHE A 192 6.28 14.40 10.51
CA PHE A 192 4.96 14.58 9.93
C PHE A 192 4.06 13.39 10.27
N LYS A 193 2.83 13.70 10.67
CA LYS A 193 1.75 12.72 10.84
C LYS A 193 0.95 12.58 9.53
N ALA A 194 0.05 11.61 9.48
CA ALA A 194 -0.86 11.45 8.34
C ALA A 194 -1.56 12.76 7.90
N GLU A 195 -1.99 13.60 8.84
CA GLU A 195 -2.63 14.89 8.54
C GLU A 195 -1.67 15.88 7.86
N ASP A 196 -0.41 15.93 8.29
CA ASP A 196 0.61 16.80 7.69
C ASP A 196 0.93 16.35 6.24
N TRP A 197 1.01 15.03 6.02
CA TRP A 197 1.19 14.44 4.69
C TRP A 197 -0.04 14.60 3.81
N MET A 198 -1.25 14.50 4.36
CA MET A 198 -2.49 14.76 3.63
C MET A 198 -2.53 16.21 3.14
N ASN A 199 -2.25 17.17 4.02
CA ASN A 199 -2.20 18.59 3.64
C ASN A 199 -1.13 18.85 2.59
N TRP A 200 0.04 18.23 2.71
CA TRP A 200 1.08 18.28 1.67
C TRP A 200 0.56 17.80 0.31
N VAL A 201 0.01 16.59 0.24
CA VAL A 201 -0.45 15.98 -1.02
C VAL A 201 -1.62 16.75 -1.65
N VAL A 202 -2.59 17.18 -0.84
CA VAL A 202 -3.85 17.74 -1.34
C VAL A 202 -3.76 19.25 -1.60
N LEU A 203 -2.94 19.98 -0.85
CA LEU A 203 -2.92 21.45 -0.89
C LEU A 203 -1.63 22.04 -1.44
N TYR A 204 -0.47 21.42 -1.17
CA TYR A 204 0.83 22.08 -1.37
C TYR A 204 1.64 21.50 -2.53
N SER A 205 1.53 20.20 -2.79
CA SER A 205 2.32 19.51 -3.80
C SER A 205 1.62 19.37 -5.15
N LEU A 206 0.42 19.95 -5.34
CA LEU A 206 -0.30 19.88 -6.62
C LEU A 206 0.54 20.30 -7.83
N PRO A 207 1.42 21.33 -7.77
CA PRO A 207 2.29 21.67 -8.90
C PRO A 207 3.39 20.64 -9.21
N LEU A 208 3.60 19.65 -8.34
CA LEU A 208 4.63 18.61 -8.45
C LEU A 208 4.08 17.27 -8.96
N LEU A 209 2.75 17.16 -9.10
CA LEU A 209 2.01 15.95 -9.54
C LEU A 209 1.58 16.09 -10.99
#